data_AF-A0A2N4YNK4-F1
#
_entry.id   AF-A0A2N4YNK4-F1
#
_cell.length_a   1.000
_cell.length_b   1.000
_cell.length_c   1.000
_cell.angle_alpha   90.00
_cell.angle_beta   90.00
_cell.angle_gamma   90.00
#
_symmetry.space_group_name_H-M   'P 1'
#
loop_
_entity.id
_entity.type
_entity.pdbx_description
1 polymer ?
#
loop_
_entity_poly.entity_id
_entity_poly.type
_entity_poly.pdbx_seq_one_letter_code
_entity_poly.pdbx_strand_id
1 'polypeptide(L)'
;WLFACFERRKVLPFIVAQTAGAFCAAALVYGLYRQLFLDLEQSQHIVRGTAAGLNLAGVFSTYPHPHITFIQAFAVETTITAILMAMIMALTDDGNGIPRGPLAPLLIGLLIAVIGASMGPLTGFALNPARDFGPKLFTSLAGWGSIAFTGGLAIPY
;
A
#
# COMPACT_ATOMS: atom_id res chain seq x y z
N TRP A 1 14.09 -11.64 -7.94
CA TRP A 1 15.40 -11.69 -8.63
C TRP A 1 16.49 -12.34 -7.79
N LEU A 2 16.51 -12.15 -6.46
CA LEU A 2 17.55 -12.72 -5.59
C LEU A 2 17.42 -14.25 -5.41
N PHE A 3 16.19 -14.74 -5.22
CA PHE A 3 15.96 -16.14 -4.80
C PHE A 3 15.21 -17.01 -5.83
N ALA A 4 14.77 -16.43 -6.95
CA ALA A 4 13.92 -17.11 -7.94
C ALA A 4 14.41 -16.91 -9.39
N CYS A 5 15.72 -16.71 -9.57
CA CYS A 5 16.38 -16.58 -10.89
C CYS A 5 15.80 -15.52 -11.86
N PHE A 6 15.00 -14.57 -11.35
CA PHE A 6 14.41 -13.53 -12.19
C PHE A 6 15.49 -12.58 -12.75
N GLU A 7 15.40 -12.29 -14.04
CA GLU A 7 16.38 -11.52 -14.80
C GLU A 7 16.55 -10.09 -14.27
N ARG A 8 17.77 -9.73 -13.85
CA ARG A 8 18.08 -8.44 -13.20
C ARG A 8 17.77 -7.23 -14.09
N ARG A 9 17.94 -7.34 -15.41
CA ARG A 9 17.66 -6.25 -16.38
C ARG A 9 16.19 -5.85 -16.41
N LYS A 10 15.28 -6.76 -16.04
CA LYS A 10 13.83 -6.50 -16.01
C LYS A 10 13.35 -5.89 -14.69
N VAL A 11 14.19 -5.88 -13.65
CA VAL A 11 13.78 -5.40 -12.31
C VAL A 11 13.34 -3.95 -12.33
N LEU A 12 14.18 -3.04 -12.83
CA LEU A 12 13.87 -1.61 -12.83
C LEU A 12 12.66 -1.29 -13.74
N PRO A 13 12.56 -1.84 -14.97
CA PRO A 13 11.34 -1.69 -15.78
C PRO A 13 10.07 -2.15 -15.07
N PHE A 14 10.11 -3.27 -14.33
CA PHE A 14 8.95 -3.75 -13.56
C PHE A 14 8.57 -2.78 -12.43
N ILE A 15 9.55 -2.30 -11.66
CA ILE A 15 9.30 -1.34 -10.57
C ILE A 15 8.65 -0.07 -11.12
N VAL A 16 9.21 0.51 -12.19
CA VAL A 16 8.69 1.73 -12.81
C VAL A 16 7.27 1.52 -13.32
N ALA A 17 7.01 0.41 -14.03
CA ALA A 17 5.69 0.10 -14.56
C ALA A 17 4.65 -0.09 -13.44
N GLN A 18 5.02 -0.79 -12.36
CA GLN A 18 4.14 -1.01 -11.20
C GLN A 18 3.81 0.32 -10.50
N THR A 19 4.82 1.15 -10.21
CA THR A 19 4.63 2.44 -9.55
C THR A 19 3.80 3.40 -10.43
N ALA A 20 4.08 3.47 -11.73
CA ALA A 20 3.31 4.28 -12.67
C ALA A 20 1.86 3.81 -12.76
N GLY A 21 1.62 2.50 -12.84
CA GLY A 21 0.28 1.92 -12.82
C GLY A 21 -0.49 2.28 -11.55
N ALA A 22 0.14 2.17 -10.38
CA ALA A 22 -0.46 2.53 -9.09
C ALA A 22 -0.78 4.03 -8.99
N PHE A 23 0.11 4.90 -9.48
CA PHE A 23 -0.13 6.34 -9.58
C PHE A 23 -1.35 6.66 -10.47
N CYS A 24 -1.40 6.10 -11.68
CA CYS A 24 -2.51 6.31 -12.62
C CYS A 24 -3.84 5.79 -12.07
N ALA A 25 -3.83 4.63 -11.39
CA ALA A 25 -5.01 4.08 -10.75
C ALA A 25 -5.53 5.00 -9.64
N ALA A 26 -4.64 5.56 -8.80
CA ALA A 26 -5.01 6.54 -7.78
C ALA A 26 -5.63 7.81 -8.41
N ALA A 27 -5.02 8.33 -9.49
CA ALA A 27 -5.55 9.48 -10.22
C ALA A 27 -6.93 9.22 -10.83
N LEU A 28 -7.14 8.05 -11.42
CA LEU A 28 -8.42 7.63 -11.97
C LEU A 28 -9.48 7.53 -10.88
N VAL A 29 -9.21 6.83 -9.79
CA VAL A 29 -10.16 6.68 -8.67
C VAL A 29 -10.50 8.03 -8.07
N TYR A 30 -9.51 8.91 -7.85
CA TYR A 30 -9.78 10.28 -7.41
C TYR A 30 -10.66 11.04 -8.40
N GLY A 31 -10.41 10.92 -9.71
CA GLY A 31 -11.22 11.53 -10.75
C GLY A 31 -12.69 11.09 -10.70
N LEU A 32 -12.93 9.79 -10.51
CA LEU A 32 -14.27 9.20 -10.37
C LEU A 32 -14.99 9.67 -9.10
N TYR A 33 -14.27 9.83 -7.99
CA TYR A 33 -14.81 10.23 -6.69
C TYR A 33 -14.65 11.73 -6.37
N ARG A 34 -14.22 12.55 -7.33
CA ARG A 34 -13.72 13.91 -7.06
C ARG A 34 -14.73 14.79 -6.32
N GLN A 35 -16.00 14.75 -6.75
CA GLN A 35 -17.06 15.54 -6.12
C GLN A 35 -17.31 15.10 -4.68
N LEU A 36 -17.33 13.79 -4.41
CA LEU A 36 -17.52 13.27 -3.06
C LEU A 36 -16.42 13.72 -2.10
N PHE A 37 -15.16 13.78 -2.57
CA PHE A 37 -14.07 14.33 -1.75
C PHE A 37 -14.30 15.81 -1.41
N LEU A 38 -14.67 16.63 -2.40
CA LEU A 38 -14.89 18.08 -2.19
C LEU A 38 -16.09 18.35 -1.26
N ASP A 39 -17.19 17.64 -1.46
CA ASP A 39 -18.40 17.79 -0.63
C ASP A 39 -18.14 17.36 0.82
N LEU A 40 -17.37 16.28 1.02
CA LEU A 40 -16.99 15.83 2.36
C LEU A 40 -16.04 16.83 3.03
N GLU A 41 -15.04 17.35 2.30
CA GLU A 41 -14.13 18.37 2.80
C GLU A 41 -14.87 19.63 3.24
N GLN A 42 -15.85 20.07 2.44
CA GLN A 42 -16.66 21.25 2.76
C GLN A 42 -17.60 21.00 3.95
N SER A 43 -18.30 19.87 3.98
CA SER A 43 -19.29 19.56 5.03
C SER A 43 -18.67 19.28 6.39
N GLN A 44 -17.47 18.71 6.42
CA GLN A 44 -16.73 18.43 7.66
C GLN A 44 -15.69 19.51 8.00
N HIS A 45 -15.65 20.60 7.23
CA HIS A 45 -14.65 21.67 7.37
C HIS A 45 -13.20 21.17 7.38
N ILE A 46 -12.91 20.14 6.59
CA ILE A 46 -11.57 19.55 6.47
C ILE A 46 -10.76 20.34 5.46
N VAL A 47 -9.64 20.90 5.91
CA VAL A 47 -8.67 21.55 5.02
C VAL A 47 -7.67 20.51 4.53
N ARG A 48 -7.62 20.30 3.21
CA ARG A 48 -6.66 19.39 2.57
C ARG A 48 -5.22 19.79 2.91
N GLY A 49 -4.37 18.79 3.17
CA GLY A 49 -2.97 18.99 3.56
C GLY A 49 -2.74 19.25 5.06
N THR A 50 -3.79 19.34 5.87
CA THR A 50 -3.70 19.36 7.33
C THR A 50 -3.83 17.95 7.92
N ALA A 51 -3.54 17.79 9.22
CA ALA A 51 -3.72 16.53 9.93
C ALA A 51 -5.16 15.99 9.84
N ALA A 52 -6.17 16.87 9.81
CA ALA A 52 -7.57 16.47 9.61
C ALA A 52 -7.81 15.84 8.22
N GLY A 53 -7.09 16.30 7.20
CA GLY A 53 -7.15 15.77 5.84
C GLY A 53 -6.42 14.44 5.65
N LEU A 54 -5.61 14.00 6.62
CA LEU A 54 -4.80 12.79 6.51
C LEU A 54 -5.67 11.53 6.33
N ASN A 55 -6.82 11.48 7.00
CA ASN A 55 -7.76 10.36 6.84
C ASN A 55 -8.21 10.19 5.38
N LEU A 56 -8.40 11.30 4.65
CA LEU A 56 -8.77 11.26 3.23
C LEU A 56 -7.60 10.85 2.33
N ALA A 57 -6.36 11.23 2.70
CA ALA A 57 -5.18 10.70 2.02
C ALA A 57 -5.03 9.17 2.25
N GLY A 58 -5.51 8.67 3.38
CA GLY A 58 -5.52 7.25 3.76
C GLY A 58 -6.32 6.34 2.82
N VAL A 59 -7.18 6.91 1.98
CA VAL A 59 -7.90 6.15 0.93
C VAL A 59 -6.93 5.61 -0.13
N PHE A 60 -5.85 6.34 -0.40
CA PHE A 60 -4.93 6.04 -1.51
C PHE A 60 -3.71 5.23 -1.05
N SER A 61 -3.18 5.56 0.12
CA SER A 61 -1.95 5.00 0.68
C SER A 61 -2.10 4.73 2.17
N THR A 62 -1.14 4.04 2.77
CA THR A 62 -1.21 3.69 4.18
C THR A 62 -0.49 4.69 5.08
N TYR A 63 -0.90 4.70 6.35
CA TYR A 63 -0.33 5.51 7.41
C TYR A 63 -0.31 4.68 8.71
N PRO A 64 0.70 4.87 9.58
CA PRO A 64 0.80 4.12 10.82
C PRO A 64 -0.32 4.50 11.79
N HIS A 65 -0.72 3.54 12.62
CA HIS A 65 -1.65 3.78 13.72
C HIS A 65 -1.09 4.83 14.69
N PRO A 66 -1.93 5.72 15.28
CA PRO A 66 -1.44 6.82 16.13
C PRO A 66 -0.66 6.39 17.37
N HIS A 67 -0.77 5.13 17.78
CA HIS A 67 -0.16 4.59 19.00
C HIS A 67 1.08 3.74 18.74
N ILE A 68 1.56 3.64 17.49
CA ILE A 68 2.77 2.89 17.17
C ILE A 68 3.89 3.81 16.69
N THR A 69 5.12 3.45 17.01
CA THR A 69 6.30 4.20 16.57
C THR A 69 6.70 3.82 15.15
N PHE A 70 7.58 4.62 14.53
CA PHE A 70 8.15 4.31 13.22
C PHE A 70 8.82 2.92 13.18
N ILE A 71 9.59 2.56 14.21
CA ILE A 71 10.27 1.26 14.29
C ILE A 71 9.26 0.12 14.39
N GLN A 72 8.17 0.30 15.14
CA GLN A 72 7.10 -0.71 15.22
C GLN A 72 6.38 -0.86 13.87
N ALA A 73 6.07 0.24 13.20
CA ALA A 73 5.46 0.20 11.86
C ALA A 73 6.37 -0.51 10.85
N PHE A 74 7.68 -0.23 10.87
CA PHE A 74 8.67 -0.92 10.06
C PHE A 74 8.71 -2.44 10.36
N ALA A 75 8.69 -2.82 11.64
CA ALA A 75 8.69 -4.22 12.05
C ALA A 75 7.43 -4.95 11.58
N VAL A 76 6.26 -4.30 11.67
CA VAL A 76 4.99 -4.84 11.16
C VAL A 76 5.11 -5.10 9.66
N GLU A 77 5.38 -4.08 8.85
CA GLU A 77 5.44 -4.18 7.38
C GLU A 77 6.49 -5.21 6.92
N THR A 78 7.65 -5.26 7.57
CA THR A 78 8.68 -6.27 7.29
C THR A 78 8.16 -7.68 7.54
N THR A 79 7.51 -7.89 8.69
CA THR A 79 7.00 -9.20 9.10
C THR A 79 5.89 -9.69 8.17
N ILE A 80 4.89 -8.85 7.89
CA ILE A 80 3.75 -9.24 7.04
C ILE A 80 4.16 -9.44 5.58
N THR A 81 5.14 -8.67 5.08
CA THR A 81 5.68 -8.85 3.73
C THR A 81 6.51 -10.13 3.63
N ALA A 82 7.26 -10.49 4.67
CA ALA A 82 7.98 -11.76 4.73
C ALA A 82 7.01 -12.96 4.69
N ILE A 83 5.93 -12.91 5.48
CA ILE A 83 4.87 -13.94 5.46
C ILE A 83 4.23 -14.02 4.07
N LEU A 84 3.89 -12.87 3.46
CA LEU A 84 3.31 -12.82 2.12
C LEU A 84 4.23 -13.52 1.11
N MET A 85 5.52 -13.18 1.08
CA MET A 85 6.46 -13.76 0.13
C MET A 85 6.71 -15.25 0.37
N ALA A 86 6.85 -15.67 1.63
CA ALA A 86 7.02 -17.09 1.96
C ALA A 86 5.80 -17.92 1.52
N MET A 87 4.60 -17.42 1.76
CA MET A 87 3.37 -18.10 1.36
C MET A 87 3.13 -18.08 -0.15
N ILE A 88 3.49 -16.99 -0.86
CA ILE A 88 3.46 -16.98 -2.33
C ILE A 88 4.37 -18.08 -2.88
N MET A 89 5.59 -18.21 -2.36
CA MET A 89 6.50 -19.28 -2.78
C MET A 89 5.92 -20.66 -2.46
N ALA A 90 5.37 -20.87 -1.26
CA ALA A 90 4.76 -22.16 -0.90
C ALA A 90 3.52 -22.52 -1.74
N LEU A 91 2.69 -21.54 -2.08
CA LEU A 91 1.46 -21.75 -2.87
C LEU A 91 1.73 -21.95 -4.36
N THR A 92 2.87 -21.47 -4.87
CA THR A 92 3.28 -21.59 -6.27
C THR A 92 4.31 -22.68 -6.51
N ASP A 93 4.77 -23.36 -5.46
CA ASP A 93 5.65 -24.52 -5.53
C ASP A 93 4.84 -25.81 -5.70
N ASP A 94 4.92 -26.40 -6.89
CA ASP A 94 4.29 -27.68 -7.23
C ASP A 94 4.95 -28.89 -6.52
N GLY A 95 6.14 -28.72 -5.95
CA GLY A 95 6.82 -29.73 -5.12
C GLY A 95 6.35 -29.76 -3.66
N ASN A 96 5.54 -28.79 -3.23
CA ASN A 96 5.08 -28.67 -1.85
C ASN A 96 3.66 -29.24 -1.66
N GLY A 97 3.52 -30.56 -1.60
CA GLY A 97 2.21 -31.21 -1.47
C GLY A 97 1.44 -31.27 -2.81
N ILE A 98 0.11 -31.17 -2.78
CA ILE A 98 -0.70 -31.22 -4.01
C ILE A 98 -0.61 -29.88 -4.75
N PRO A 99 -0.25 -29.87 -6.05
CA PRO A 99 -0.25 -28.67 -6.89
C PRO A 99 -1.60 -27.94 -6.86
N ARG A 100 -1.56 -26.62 -6.65
CA ARG A 100 -2.78 -25.79 -6.59
C ARG A 100 -3.27 -25.37 -7.96
N GLY A 101 -2.38 -25.40 -8.97
CA GLY A 101 -2.69 -25.05 -10.36
C GLY A 101 -3.48 -23.73 -10.46
N PRO A 102 -4.69 -23.72 -11.03
CA PRO A 102 -5.48 -22.50 -11.23
C PRO A 102 -5.98 -21.86 -9.93
N LEU A 103 -5.93 -22.56 -8.78
CA LEU A 103 -6.36 -22.00 -7.50
C LEU A 103 -5.30 -21.11 -6.84
N ALA A 104 -4.03 -21.17 -7.26
CA ALA A 104 -2.96 -20.42 -6.62
C ALA A 104 -3.23 -18.90 -6.52
N PRO A 105 -3.70 -18.20 -7.58
CA PRO A 105 -4.01 -16.77 -7.49
C PRO A 105 -5.13 -16.44 -6.49
N LEU A 106 -6.18 -17.27 -6.43
CA LEU A 106 -7.28 -17.09 -5.48
C LEU A 106 -6.79 -17.22 -4.04
N LEU A 107 -5.96 -18.23 -3.76
CA LEU A 107 -5.40 -18.46 -2.43
C LEU A 107 -4.46 -17.33 -2.01
N ILE A 108 -3.68 -16.76 -2.93
CA ILE A 108 -2.86 -15.56 -2.67
C ILE A 108 -3.75 -14.35 -2.34
N GLY A 109 -4.88 -14.17 -3.04
CA GLY A 109 -5.85 -13.13 -2.72
C GLY A 109 -6.44 -13.29 -1.30
N LEU A 110 -6.83 -14.51 -0.94
CA LEU A 110 -7.34 -14.83 0.41
C LEU A 110 -6.28 -14.61 1.49
N LEU A 111 -5.02 -14.96 1.22
CA LEU A 111 -3.89 -14.68 2.11
C LEU A 111 -3.76 -13.18 2.38
N ILE A 112 -3.77 -12.35 1.33
CA ILE A 112 -3.70 -10.89 1.46
C ILE A 112 -4.88 -10.37 2.29
N ALA A 113 -6.09 -10.91 2.07
CA ALA A 113 -7.27 -10.54 2.85
C ALA A 113 -7.13 -10.87 4.35
N VAL A 114 -6.60 -12.05 4.69
CA VAL A 114 -6.36 -12.45 6.09
C VAL A 114 -5.27 -11.61 6.75
N ILE A 115 -4.18 -11.29 6.03
CA ILE A 115 -3.14 -10.38 6.51
C ILE A 115 -3.74 -8.99 6.78
N GLY A 116 -4.53 -8.47 5.84
CA GLY A 116 -5.19 -7.18 5.99
C GLY A 116 -6.19 -7.13 7.15
N ALA A 117 -6.98 -8.18 7.33
CA ALA A 117 -7.94 -8.27 8.43
C ALA A 117 -7.27 -8.35 9.82
N SER A 118 -6.12 -9.02 9.92
CA SER A 118 -5.44 -9.24 11.20
C SER A 118 -4.46 -8.12 11.57
N MET A 119 -3.70 -7.59 10.61
CA MET A 119 -2.62 -6.62 10.85
C MET A 119 -2.91 -5.23 10.28
N GLY A 120 -3.98 -5.07 9.49
CA GLY A 120 -4.32 -3.80 8.86
C GLY A 120 -4.54 -2.63 9.80
N PRO A 121 -5.13 -2.79 11.00
CA PRO A 121 -5.25 -1.69 11.95
C PRO A 121 -3.93 -1.07 12.41
N LEU A 122 -2.79 -1.74 12.23
CA LEU A 122 -1.47 -1.22 12.65
C LEU A 122 -0.86 -0.28 11.60
N THR A 123 -0.83 -0.68 10.33
CA THR A 123 -0.10 0.05 9.27
C THR A 123 -0.85 0.14 7.95
N GLY A 124 -2.08 -0.38 7.85
CA GLY A 124 -2.84 -0.46 6.60
C GLY A 124 -2.35 -1.53 5.62
N PHE A 125 -1.49 -2.47 6.08
CA PHE A 125 -0.96 -3.60 5.30
C PHE A 125 -0.44 -3.21 3.92
N ALA A 126 0.53 -2.29 3.87
CA ALA A 126 1.05 -1.76 2.61
C ALA A 126 1.58 -2.89 1.72
N LEU A 127 2.44 -3.77 2.27
CA LEU A 127 2.96 -5.01 1.65
C LEU A 127 3.73 -4.84 0.33
N ASN A 128 3.67 -3.65 -0.29
CA ASN A 128 4.07 -3.40 -1.66
C ASN A 128 4.49 -1.93 -1.82
N PRO A 129 5.77 -1.67 -2.15
CA PRO A 129 6.26 -0.30 -2.33
C PRO A 129 5.54 0.50 -3.43
N ALA A 130 5.21 -0.13 -4.56
CA ALA A 130 4.51 0.55 -5.66
C ALA A 130 3.07 0.93 -5.28
N ARG A 131 2.37 0.04 -4.57
CA ARG A 131 0.99 0.23 -4.07
C ARG A 131 0.87 1.38 -3.07
N ASP A 132 1.95 1.71 -2.37
CA ASP A 132 1.95 2.80 -1.39
C ASP A 132 2.57 4.08 -1.94
N PHE A 133 3.78 4.01 -2.52
CA PHE A 133 4.50 5.19 -3.00
C PHE A 133 3.85 5.88 -4.20
N GLY A 134 3.37 5.11 -5.19
CA GLY A 134 2.72 5.68 -6.38
C GLY A 134 1.49 6.54 -6.01
N PRO A 135 0.54 6.01 -5.21
CA PRO A 135 -0.58 6.79 -4.71
C PRO A 135 -0.20 7.93 -3.75
N LYS A 136 0.87 7.79 -2.93
CA LYS A 136 1.40 8.93 -2.12
C LYS A 136 1.88 10.08 -2.98
N LEU A 137 2.57 9.79 -4.08
CA LEU A 137 3.01 10.81 -5.03
C LEU A 137 1.81 11.52 -5.65
N PHE A 138 0.79 10.77 -6.08
CA PHE A 138 -0.45 11.35 -6.60
C PHE A 138 -1.14 12.25 -5.57
N THR A 139 -1.37 11.75 -4.35
CA THR A 139 -2.07 12.51 -3.29
C THR A 139 -1.33 13.78 -2.91
N SER A 140 0.01 13.74 -2.85
CA SER A 140 0.84 14.93 -2.64
C SER A 140 0.55 16.00 -3.69
N LEU A 141 0.52 15.61 -4.98
CA LEU A 141 0.21 16.52 -6.10
C LEU A 141 -1.27 16.95 -6.13
N ALA A 142 -2.18 16.13 -5.62
CA ALA A 142 -3.61 16.40 -5.56
C ALA A 142 -4.01 17.36 -4.43
N GLY A 143 -3.04 18.00 -3.76
CA GLY A 143 -3.27 19.07 -2.79
C GLY A 143 -3.12 18.65 -1.32
N TRP A 144 -2.81 17.38 -1.02
CA TRP A 144 -2.40 17.00 0.34
C TRP A 144 -0.96 17.44 0.67
N GLY A 145 -0.14 17.76 -0.33
CA GLY A 145 1.19 18.31 -0.11
C GLY A 145 2.13 17.35 0.62
N SER A 146 2.94 17.87 1.54
CA SER A 146 3.97 17.08 2.25
C SER A 146 3.39 16.07 3.23
N ILE A 147 2.17 16.29 3.74
CA ILE A 147 1.54 15.39 4.72
C ILE A 147 1.29 13.98 4.15
N ALA A 148 1.16 13.88 2.83
CA ALA A 148 1.02 12.60 2.13
C ALA A 148 2.24 11.68 2.36
N PHE A 149 3.43 12.27 2.54
CA PHE A 149 4.64 11.53 2.82
C PHE A 149 4.94 11.40 4.32
N THR A 150 4.70 12.47 5.10
CA THR A 150 5.06 12.47 6.52
C THR A 150 4.02 11.79 7.42
N GLY A 151 2.79 11.62 6.95
CA GLY A 151 1.69 11.11 7.77
C GLY A 151 1.29 12.07 8.89
N GLY A 152 1.58 13.37 8.75
CA GLY A 152 1.28 14.37 9.79
C GLY A 152 2.20 14.32 11.00
N LEU A 153 3.19 13.43 11.00
CA LEU A 153 4.21 13.36 12.04
C LEU A 153 5.29 14.42 11.81
N ALA A 154 5.70 15.09 12.88
CA ALA A 154 6.83 16.02 12.86
C ALA A 154 8.15 15.22 12.87
N ILE A 155 9.14 15.66 12.08
CA ILE A 155 10.49 15.06 12.05
C ILE A 155 11.21 15.41 13.38
N PRO A 156 11.99 14.50 14.00
CA PRO A 156 12.32 13.14 13.55
C PRO A 156 11.44 12.14 14.30
N TYR A 157 10.34 11.76 13.65
CA TYR A 157 9.39 10.69 14.00
C TYR A 157 9.75 9.81 15.21
#